data_AF-A0A7X7RNN1-F1
#
_entry.id   AF-A0A7X7RNN1-F1
#
_cell.length_a   1.000
_cell.length_b   1.000
_cell.length_c   1.000
_cell.angle_alpha   90.00
_cell.angle_beta   90.00
_cell.angle_gamma   90.00
#
_symmetry.space_group_name_H-M   'P 1'
#
loop_
_entity.id
_entity.type
_entity.pdbx_description
1 polymer ?
#
loop_
_entity_poly.entity_id
_entity_poly.type
_entity_poly.pdbx_seq_one_letter_code
_entity_poly.pdbx_strand_id
1 'polypeptide(L)'
;MPPRPAPALIACLLGSTLAAQAALFSASATIEEGDTTYDGQDIIVSNCTLTVNGPHAFASLSLIHNATLAHTACTDEQVYAIDLTISGALTLDASSKIDVTGRGFRAGRTAGNSSVGGATWPSGGSYGGLGAGSSANKTYGDFRNPVEPGSGSSNVSGGGLIRITAGSAVVDGVIRANGANGGYDYP
;
A
#
# COMPACT_ATOMS: atom_id res chain seq x y z
N MET A 1 4.79 62.55 -31.59
CA MET A 1 5.84 61.57 -31.93
C MET A 1 5.53 60.23 -31.26
N PRO A 2 5.51 59.09 -32.00
CA PRO A 2 5.39 57.72 -31.46
C PRO A 2 6.76 57.22 -30.91
N PRO A 3 6.97 55.98 -30.35
CA PRO A 3 6.10 54.80 -30.13
C PRO A 3 6.15 54.15 -28.70
N ARG A 4 5.40 53.03 -28.54
CA ARG A 4 5.29 52.02 -27.43
C ARG A 4 6.65 51.35 -27.03
N PRO A 5 6.80 50.75 -25.83
CA PRO A 5 6.48 49.32 -25.62
C PRO A 5 5.90 48.94 -24.23
N ALA A 6 5.16 47.82 -24.19
CA ALA A 6 4.77 47.12 -22.96
C ALA A 6 5.87 46.12 -22.56
N PRO A 7 6.13 45.86 -21.27
CA PRO A 7 6.88 44.68 -20.87
C PRO A 7 5.93 43.48 -20.79
N ALA A 8 6.05 42.57 -21.75
CA ALA A 8 5.66 41.18 -21.56
C ALA A 8 6.56 40.61 -20.47
N LEU A 9 5.99 40.28 -19.31
CA LEU A 9 6.72 39.49 -18.33
C LEU A 9 6.75 38.05 -18.85
N ILE A 10 7.83 37.75 -19.55
CA ILE A 10 8.28 36.39 -19.84
C ILE A 10 8.44 35.71 -18.48
N ALA A 11 7.51 34.82 -18.13
CA ALA A 11 7.75 33.83 -17.09
C ALA A 11 8.86 32.92 -17.63
N CYS A 12 10.10 33.24 -17.27
CA CYS A 12 11.26 32.41 -17.52
C CYS A 12 10.98 31.06 -16.85
N LEU A 13 10.77 30.03 -17.67
CA LEU A 13 10.64 28.65 -17.25
C LEU A 13 12.01 28.23 -16.71
N LEU A 14 12.27 28.54 -15.44
CA LEU A 14 13.36 27.94 -14.70
C LEU A 14 12.97 26.48 -14.48
N GLY A 15 13.38 25.63 -15.41
CA GLY A 15 13.45 24.20 -15.18
C GLY A 15 14.30 23.99 -13.93
N SER A 16 13.63 23.77 -12.80
CA SER A 16 14.29 23.36 -11.58
C SER A 16 14.73 21.92 -11.79
N THR A 17 16.00 21.73 -12.09
CA THR A 17 16.66 20.44 -11.86
C THR A 17 16.66 20.22 -10.35
N LEU A 18 15.62 19.56 -9.85
CA LEU A 18 15.61 19.06 -8.47
C LEU A 18 16.80 18.11 -8.36
N ALA A 19 17.81 18.53 -7.58
CA ALA A 19 18.66 17.54 -6.95
C ALA A 19 17.73 16.65 -6.14
N ALA A 20 17.77 15.33 -6.39
CA ALA A 20 17.02 14.34 -5.63
C ALA A 20 17.45 14.44 -4.17
N GLN A 21 16.69 15.20 -3.38
CA GLN A 21 16.84 15.21 -1.94
C GLN A 21 15.99 14.08 -1.41
N ALA A 22 16.60 13.15 -0.68
CA ALA A 22 15.87 12.07 -0.07
C ALA A 22 14.84 12.63 0.93
N ALA A 23 13.57 12.25 0.75
CA ALA A 23 12.51 12.54 1.70
C ALA A 23 12.65 11.59 2.91
N LEU A 24 12.98 12.15 4.06
CA LEU A 24 13.13 11.41 5.31
C LEU A 24 11.86 11.48 6.14
N PHE A 25 11.26 10.32 6.38
CA PHE A 25 10.20 10.12 7.35
C PHE A 25 10.80 9.60 8.66
N SER A 26 10.82 10.48 9.67
CA SER A 26 11.19 10.16 11.06
C SER A 26 10.00 10.28 12.02
N ALA A 27 8.85 10.68 11.51
CA ALA A 27 7.55 10.62 12.17
C ALA A 27 6.57 9.90 11.24
N SER A 28 5.55 9.25 11.82
CA SER A 28 4.57 8.53 11.02
C SER A 28 3.75 9.50 10.16
N ALA A 29 3.54 9.12 8.90
CA ALA A 29 2.84 9.95 7.92
C ALA A 29 1.99 9.08 7.00
N THR A 30 1.05 9.72 6.30
CA THR A 30 0.25 9.10 5.25
C THR A 30 0.47 9.87 3.95
N ILE A 31 0.80 9.14 2.89
CA ILE A 31 0.75 9.58 1.51
C ILE A 31 -0.56 9.03 0.95
N GLU A 32 -1.51 9.92 0.67
CA GLU A 32 -2.79 9.55 0.06
C GLU A 32 -2.61 9.31 -1.44
N GLU A 33 -3.53 8.55 -2.06
CA GLU A 33 -3.43 8.14 -3.48
C GLU A 33 -3.29 9.29 -4.48
N GLY A 34 -3.79 10.48 -4.14
CA GLY A 34 -3.63 11.68 -4.97
C GLY A 34 -2.41 12.54 -4.64
N ASP A 35 -1.65 12.20 -3.60
CA ASP A 35 -0.49 12.99 -3.15
C ASP A 35 0.79 12.60 -3.91
N THR A 36 1.06 13.31 -4.99
CA THR A 36 2.24 13.12 -5.83
C THR A 36 3.48 13.88 -5.33
N THR A 37 3.42 14.51 -4.15
CA THR A 37 4.51 15.34 -3.61
C THR A 37 5.84 14.59 -3.56
N TYR A 38 5.80 13.30 -3.25
CA TYR A 38 6.98 12.44 -3.06
C TYR A 38 7.35 11.62 -4.30
N ASP A 39 6.61 11.77 -5.40
CA ASP A 39 6.85 10.99 -6.60
C ASP A 39 8.20 11.36 -7.24
N GLY A 40 8.94 10.34 -7.69
CA GLY A 40 10.28 10.46 -8.27
C GLY A 40 11.39 10.75 -7.25
N GLN A 41 11.11 10.76 -5.96
CA GLN A 41 12.10 11.04 -4.92
C GLN A 41 12.66 9.76 -4.28
N ASP A 42 13.84 9.87 -3.65
CA ASP A 42 14.37 8.85 -2.77
C ASP A 42 13.64 8.92 -1.43
N ILE A 43 13.03 7.81 -0.99
CA ILE A 43 12.24 7.74 0.24
C ILE A 43 13.02 6.98 1.30
N ILE A 44 13.21 7.61 2.47
CA ILE A 44 13.81 6.96 3.63
C ILE A 44 12.81 6.98 4.76
N VAL A 45 12.44 5.81 5.26
CA VAL A 45 11.57 5.64 6.44
C VAL A 45 12.44 5.09 7.56
N SER A 46 12.48 5.81 8.69
CA SER A 46 13.32 5.43 9.82
C SER A 46 12.53 5.50 11.13
N ASN A 47 12.41 4.37 11.83
CA ASN A 47 11.78 4.28 13.15
C ASN A 47 10.35 4.87 13.22
N CYS A 48 9.60 4.80 12.13
CA CYS A 48 8.21 5.23 12.08
C CYS A 48 7.39 4.36 11.12
N THR A 49 6.09 4.65 11.04
CA THR A 49 5.20 4.03 10.06
C THR A 49 4.90 5.00 8.93
N LEU A 50 5.26 4.65 7.70
CA LEU A 50 4.78 5.31 6.50
C LEU A 50 3.56 4.56 5.97
N THR A 51 2.44 5.25 5.81
CA THR A 51 1.24 4.72 5.15
C THR A 51 1.20 5.26 3.74
N VAL A 52 1.12 4.39 2.73
CA VAL A 52 1.04 4.79 1.31
C VAL A 52 -0.16 4.11 0.69
N ASN A 53 -1.05 4.91 0.11
CA ASN A 53 -2.31 4.44 -0.45
C ASN A 53 -2.26 4.50 -1.98
N GLY A 54 -2.46 3.38 -2.66
CA GLY A 54 -2.60 3.36 -4.11
C GLY A 54 -1.27 3.50 -4.87
N PRO A 55 -1.34 3.84 -6.17
CA PRO A 55 -0.18 3.93 -7.06
C PRO A 55 0.72 5.12 -6.74
N HIS A 56 1.98 4.85 -6.44
CA HIS A 56 3.04 5.87 -6.34
C HIS A 56 4.33 5.42 -7.04
N ALA A 57 5.12 6.40 -7.46
CA ALA A 57 6.40 6.16 -8.12
C ALA A 57 7.55 6.78 -7.34
N PHE A 58 8.51 6.00 -6.86
CA PHE A 58 9.69 6.51 -6.12
C PHE A 58 10.98 6.25 -6.90
N ALA A 59 12.02 7.04 -6.62
CA ALA A 59 13.37 6.75 -7.12
C ALA A 59 14.01 5.59 -6.36
N SER A 60 13.96 5.62 -5.03
CA SER A 60 14.35 4.51 -4.17
C SER A 60 13.49 4.48 -2.91
N LEU A 61 13.46 3.34 -2.22
CA LEU A 61 12.76 3.20 -0.96
C LEU A 61 13.62 2.42 0.03
N SER A 62 13.96 3.06 1.15
CA SER A 62 14.73 2.46 2.23
C SER A 62 13.92 2.45 3.53
N LEU A 63 13.66 1.26 4.06
CA LEU A 63 13.05 1.07 5.37
C LEU A 63 14.13 0.61 6.35
N ILE A 64 14.41 1.44 7.34
CA ILE A 64 15.50 1.23 8.30
C ILE A 64 15.04 1.47 9.75
N HIS A 65 15.78 0.91 10.71
CA HIS A 65 15.60 1.18 12.14
C HIS A 65 14.17 0.95 12.64
N ASN A 66 13.60 -0.25 12.43
CA ASN A 66 12.22 -0.60 12.79
C ASN A 66 11.14 0.19 12.02
N ALA A 67 11.42 0.57 10.77
CA ALA A 67 10.42 1.19 9.92
C ALA A 67 9.31 0.22 9.53
N THR A 68 8.10 0.76 9.37
CA THR A 68 6.94 0.02 8.87
C THR A 68 6.35 0.73 7.66
N LEU A 69 6.16 0.00 6.55
CA LEU A 69 5.33 0.46 5.43
C LEU A 69 4.00 -0.28 5.45
N ALA A 70 2.90 0.45 5.33
CA ALA A 70 1.54 -0.08 5.25
C ALA A 70 0.69 0.74 4.27
N HIS A 71 -0.55 0.31 4.02
CA HIS A 71 -1.60 1.15 3.44
C HIS A 71 -2.75 1.30 4.45
N THR A 72 -3.67 2.23 4.24
CA THR A 72 -4.88 2.40 5.08
C THR A 72 -5.72 1.12 5.04
N ALA A 73 -6.33 0.70 6.16
CA ALA A 73 -7.20 -0.46 6.15
C ALA A 73 -8.44 -0.22 5.28
N CYS A 74 -8.85 -1.21 4.47
CA CYS A 74 -10.04 -1.07 3.62
C CYS A 74 -11.33 -0.88 4.45
N THR A 75 -12.29 -0.19 3.84
CA THR A 75 -13.66 -0.04 4.35
C THR A 75 -14.65 -0.76 3.43
N ASP A 76 -15.94 -0.61 3.73
CA ASP A 76 -17.00 -1.18 2.89
C ASP A 76 -17.15 -0.43 1.56
N GLU A 77 -16.58 0.78 1.47
CA GLU A 77 -16.66 1.70 0.35
C GLU A 77 -15.32 1.84 -0.37
N GLN A 78 -14.21 1.92 0.38
CA GLN A 78 -12.90 2.22 -0.17
C GLN A 78 -11.94 1.04 0.00
N VAL A 79 -11.25 0.73 -1.10
CA VAL A 79 -10.20 -0.29 -1.15
C VAL A 79 -8.86 0.41 -1.27
N TYR A 80 -7.91 -0.01 -0.45
CA TYR A 80 -6.54 0.50 -0.47
C TYR A 80 -5.57 -0.65 -0.72
N ALA A 81 -4.44 -0.31 -1.30
CA ALA A 81 -3.34 -1.23 -1.58
C ALA A 81 -2.02 -0.47 -1.53
N ILE A 82 -0.91 -1.19 -1.37
CA ILE A 82 0.40 -0.70 -1.77
C ILE A 82 0.56 -1.03 -3.25
N ASP A 83 0.72 -0.03 -4.11
CA ASP A 83 1.10 -0.21 -5.51
C ASP A 83 2.27 0.72 -5.84
N LEU A 84 3.50 0.22 -5.76
CA LEU A 84 4.70 1.04 -5.88
C LEU A 84 5.50 0.67 -7.13
N THR A 85 5.91 1.71 -7.86
CA THR A 85 6.93 1.61 -8.90
C THR A 85 8.21 2.30 -8.41
N ILE A 86 9.25 1.53 -8.15
CA ILE A 86 10.53 2.03 -7.66
C ILE A 86 11.56 1.87 -8.80
N SER A 87 12.04 2.97 -9.35
CA SER A 87 12.98 2.89 -10.49
C SER A 87 14.34 2.33 -10.09
N GLY A 88 14.79 2.61 -8.86
CA GLY A 88 16.04 2.17 -8.28
C GLY A 88 15.87 1.00 -7.30
N ALA A 89 16.46 1.16 -6.10
CA ALA A 89 16.54 0.10 -5.10
C ALA A 89 15.41 0.18 -4.07
N LEU A 90 14.82 -0.98 -3.75
CA LEU A 90 14.09 -1.22 -2.51
C LEU A 90 15.04 -1.86 -1.50
N THR A 91 15.25 -1.23 -0.35
CA THR A 91 16.02 -1.79 0.77
C THR A 91 15.13 -1.91 2.00
N LEU A 92 15.00 -3.13 2.52
CA LEU A 92 14.28 -3.43 3.75
C LEU A 92 15.25 -4.06 4.74
N ASP A 93 15.65 -3.32 5.78
CA ASP A 93 16.54 -3.85 6.80
C ASP A 93 15.89 -4.95 7.65
N ALA A 94 16.71 -5.74 8.36
CA ALA A 94 16.25 -6.89 9.15
C ALA A 94 15.30 -6.53 10.30
N SER A 95 15.26 -5.26 10.73
CA SER A 95 14.39 -4.79 11.80
C SER A 95 13.05 -4.23 11.30
N SER A 96 12.96 -3.96 10.01
CA SER A 96 11.84 -3.26 9.38
C SER A 96 10.87 -4.21 8.70
N LYS A 97 9.68 -3.71 8.37
CA LYS A 97 8.65 -4.52 7.72
C LYS A 97 7.77 -3.75 6.73
N ILE A 98 7.30 -4.46 5.73
CA ILE A 98 6.13 -4.09 4.93
C ILE A 98 4.96 -4.95 5.42
N ASP A 99 3.95 -4.33 6.00
CA ASP A 99 2.93 -5.04 6.78
C ASP A 99 1.52 -4.51 6.51
N VAL A 100 0.76 -5.31 5.77
CA VAL A 100 -0.65 -5.03 5.45
C VAL A 100 -1.57 -6.07 6.08
N THR A 101 -1.16 -6.66 7.20
CA THR A 101 -1.95 -7.65 7.93
C THR A 101 -3.31 -7.09 8.36
N GLY A 102 -4.39 -7.78 8.02
CA GLY A 102 -5.75 -7.38 8.37
C GLY A 102 -6.27 -6.14 7.64
N ARG A 103 -5.59 -5.71 6.57
CA ARG A 103 -5.93 -4.47 5.84
C ARG A 103 -6.68 -4.71 4.53
N GLY A 104 -7.04 -5.96 4.23
CA GLY A 104 -7.84 -6.31 3.06
C GLY A 104 -9.33 -6.05 3.25
N PHE A 105 -10.18 -6.76 2.49
CA PHE A 105 -11.62 -6.59 2.59
C PHE A 105 -12.12 -6.89 4.01
N ARG A 106 -13.13 -6.13 4.45
CA ARG A 106 -13.75 -6.29 5.77
C ARG A 106 -14.44 -7.65 5.91
N ALA A 107 -14.71 -8.03 7.15
CA ALA A 107 -15.44 -9.25 7.49
C ALA A 107 -16.72 -9.39 6.64
N GLY A 108 -16.96 -10.59 6.12
CA GLY A 108 -18.11 -10.89 5.26
C GLY A 108 -18.03 -10.29 3.87
N ARG A 109 -16.89 -9.74 3.43
CA ARG A 109 -16.71 -9.17 2.09
C ARG A 109 -15.66 -9.92 1.28
N THR A 110 -15.92 -10.05 -0.02
CA THR A 110 -15.09 -10.78 -0.99
C THR A 110 -14.88 -9.94 -2.26
N ALA A 111 -14.46 -10.59 -3.36
CA ALA A 111 -14.23 -9.99 -4.68
C ALA A 111 -15.18 -8.83 -5.02
N GLY A 112 -14.61 -7.74 -5.52
CA GLY A 112 -15.30 -6.49 -5.81
C GLY A 112 -15.70 -5.72 -4.55
N ASN A 113 -15.06 -6.00 -3.41
CA ASN A 113 -15.48 -5.51 -2.09
C ASN A 113 -16.98 -5.77 -1.83
N SER A 114 -17.50 -6.93 -2.24
CA SER A 114 -18.93 -7.26 -2.16
C SER A 114 -19.25 -8.08 -0.92
N SER A 115 -20.38 -7.81 -0.27
CA SER A 115 -20.93 -8.69 0.77
C SER A 115 -21.61 -9.95 0.18
N VAL A 116 -21.94 -9.93 -1.11
CA VAL A 116 -22.57 -11.07 -1.78
C VAL A 116 -21.53 -12.16 -2.00
N GLY A 117 -21.75 -13.30 -1.36
CA GLY A 117 -20.84 -14.45 -1.45
C GLY A 117 -19.62 -14.34 -0.52
N GLY A 118 -19.62 -13.39 0.42
CA GLY A 118 -18.62 -13.31 1.48
C GLY A 118 -18.67 -14.51 2.43
N ALA A 119 -17.60 -14.66 3.21
CA ALA A 119 -17.49 -15.72 4.20
C ALA A 119 -18.58 -15.54 5.28
N THR A 120 -19.26 -16.64 5.62
CA THR A 120 -20.33 -16.68 6.63
C THR A 120 -20.02 -17.77 7.64
N TRP A 121 -20.58 -17.69 8.85
CA TRP A 121 -20.27 -18.63 9.93
C TRP A 121 -18.75 -18.72 10.23
N PRO A 122 -18.30 -19.34 11.34
CA PRO A 122 -16.88 -19.52 11.62
C PRO A 122 -16.09 -20.08 10.43
N SER A 123 -15.44 -19.19 9.66
CA SER A 123 -14.73 -19.51 8.42
C SER A 123 -13.72 -18.42 8.08
N GLY A 124 -12.65 -18.81 7.39
CA GLY A 124 -11.62 -17.91 6.90
C GLY A 124 -11.98 -17.28 5.55
N GLY A 125 -11.29 -16.18 5.23
CA GLY A 125 -11.33 -15.60 3.89
C GLY A 125 -10.51 -16.42 2.88
N SER A 126 -10.81 -16.25 1.60
CA SER A 126 -10.15 -16.86 0.45
C SER A 126 -9.42 -15.80 -0.39
N TYR A 127 -8.27 -16.16 -0.98
CA TYR A 127 -7.63 -15.44 -2.09
C TYR A 127 -6.60 -16.37 -2.75
N GLY A 128 -6.72 -16.65 -4.05
CA GLY A 128 -5.84 -17.59 -4.75
C GLY A 128 -5.90 -19.05 -4.24
N GLY A 129 -6.73 -19.32 -3.23
CA GLY A 129 -6.98 -20.60 -2.59
C GLY A 129 -8.22 -20.51 -1.70
N LEU A 130 -8.75 -21.66 -1.28
CA LEU A 130 -9.95 -21.75 -0.44
C LEU A 130 -9.61 -21.46 1.02
N GLY A 131 -10.38 -20.56 1.65
CA GLY A 131 -10.32 -20.26 3.08
C GLY A 131 -10.75 -21.43 3.96
N ALA A 132 -10.42 -21.37 5.24
CA ALA A 132 -10.75 -22.44 6.19
C ALA A 132 -12.24 -22.51 6.52
N GLY A 133 -12.77 -23.71 6.76
CA GLY A 133 -14.16 -23.93 7.18
C GLY A 133 -15.14 -24.09 6.01
N SER A 134 -16.27 -24.75 6.26
CA SER A 134 -17.27 -25.12 5.24
C SER A 134 -18.00 -23.94 4.61
N SER A 135 -17.93 -22.77 5.26
CA SER A 135 -18.70 -21.58 4.90
C SER A 135 -17.82 -20.40 4.45
N ALA A 136 -16.56 -20.70 4.13
CA ALA A 136 -15.66 -19.76 3.47
C ALA A 136 -16.23 -19.29 2.13
N ASN A 137 -15.91 -18.07 1.71
CA ASN A 137 -16.27 -17.59 0.39
C ASN A 137 -15.57 -18.40 -0.71
N LYS A 138 -16.16 -18.41 -1.90
CA LYS A 138 -15.52 -19.01 -3.08
C LYS A 138 -14.12 -18.42 -3.29
N THR A 139 -13.21 -19.26 -3.78
CA THR A 139 -11.89 -18.83 -4.24
C THR A 139 -12.03 -17.81 -5.36
N TYR A 140 -11.22 -16.77 -5.31
CA TYR A 140 -11.08 -15.74 -6.35
C TYR A 140 -9.64 -15.23 -6.36
N GLY A 141 -9.31 -14.43 -7.38
CA GLY A 141 -7.97 -13.86 -7.56
C GLY A 141 -6.94 -14.87 -8.04
N ASP A 142 -5.81 -14.35 -8.53
CA ASP A 142 -4.62 -15.13 -8.86
C ASP A 142 -3.51 -14.72 -7.90
N PHE A 143 -3.00 -15.67 -7.11
CA PHE A 143 -1.91 -15.38 -6.18
C PHE A 143 -0.60 -14.99 -6.88
N ARG A 144 -0.44 -15.34 -8.17
CA ARG A 144 0.73 -14.97 -8.97
C ARG A 144 0.67 -13.54 -9.50
N ASN A 145 -0.54 -12.98 -9.59
CA ASN A 145 -0.78 -11.63 -10.05
C ASN A 145 -1.99 -11.03 -9.31
N PRO A 146 -1.82 -10.69 -8.02
CA PRO A 146 -2.93 -10.24 -7.22
C PRO A 146 -3.36 -8.82 -7.61
N VAL A 147 -4.65 -8.65 -7.91
CA VAL A 147 -5.25 -7.35 -8.30
C VAL A 147 -6.29 -6.85 -7.29
N GLU A 148 -6.56 -7.64 -6.26
CA GLU A 148 -7.50 -7.33 -5.19
C GLU A 148 -6.91 -7.81 -3.85
N PRO A 149 -7.29 -7.20 -2.71
CA PRO A 149 -6.95 -7.73 -1.40
C PRO A 149 -7.63 -9.07 -1.12
N GLY A 150 -7.15 -9.75 -0.07
CA GLY A 150 -7.80 -10.95 0.45
C GLY A 150 -9.16 -10.66 1.08
N SER A 151 -10.07 -11.63 1.01
CA SER A 151 -11.41 -11.46 1.56
C SER A 151 -11.40 -11.47 3.08
N GLY A 152 -12.39 -10.81 3.65
CA GLY A 152 -12.70 -10.98 5.06
C GLY A 152 -13.16 -12.41 5.33
N SER A 153 -12.79 -12.88 6.51
CA SER A 153 -13.46 -13.99 7.17
C SER A 153 -14.88 -13.59 7.60
N SER A 154 -15.59 -14.44 8.34
CA SER A 154 -16.89 -14.06 8.91
C SER A 154 -16.84 -12.93 9.95
N ASN A 155 -15.68 -12.69 10.57
CA ASN A 155 -15.56 -11.85 11.77
C ASN A 155 -14.41 -10.84 11.72
N VAL A 156 -13.38 -11.09 10.90
CA VAL A 156 -12.20 -10.23 10.78
C VAL A 156 -11.79 -10.00 9.32
N SER A 157 -11.11 -8.88 9.08
CA SER A 157 -10.65 -8.47 7.76
C SER A 157 -9.59 -9.41 7.16
N GLY A 158 -9.57 -9.46 5.84
CA GLY A 158 -8.55 -10.18 5.07
C GLY A 158 -7.19 -9.48 5.06
N GLY A 159 -6.23 -10.08 4.38
CA GLY A 159 -4.92 -9.48 4.14
C GLY A 159 -4.96 -8.40 3.07
N GLY A 160 -4.18 -7.33 3.27
CA GLY A 160 -4.05 -6.25 2.30
C GLY A 160 -3.32 -6.67 1.02
N LEU A 161 -3.28 -5.77 0.04
CA LEU A 161 -2.61 -6.00 -1.24
C LEU A 161 -1.26 -5.27 -1.28
N ILE A 162 -0.21 -6.00 -1.65
CA ILE A 162 1.13 -5.44 -1.90
C ILE A 162 1.50 -5.75 -3.34
N ARG A 163 1.75 -4.69 -4.11
CA ARG A 163 2.37 -4.75 -5.44
C ARG A 163 3.53 -3.77 -5.46
N ILE A 164 4.73 -4.30 -5.71
CA ILE A 164 5.93 -3.47 -5.81
C ILE A 164 6.74 -3.96 -7.00
N THR A 165 7.02 -3.05 -7.92
CA THR A 165 8.02 -3.25 -8.98
C THR A 165 9.23 -2.41 -8.62
N ALA A 166 10.41 -3.03 -8.49
CA ALA A 166 11.65 -2.32 -8.17
C ALA A 166 12.76 -2.68 -9.18
N GLY A 167 13.64 -1.74 -9.49
CA GLY A 167 14.83 -2.01 -10.31
C GLY A 167 15.79 -3.01 -9.65
N SER A 168 15.87 -2.98 -8.32
CA SER A 168 16.52 -4.01 -7.50
C SER A 168 15.89 -4.07 -6.11
N ALA A 169 16.02 -5.20 -5.42
CA ALA A 169 15.50 -5.35 -4.05
C ALA A 169 16.47 -6.11 -3.16
N VAL A 170 16.73 -5.56 -1.97
CA VAL A 170 17.35 -6.23 -0.83
C VAL A 170 16.31 -6.30 0.27
N VAL A 171 15.91 -7.51 0.64
CA VAL A 171 14.80 -7.77 1.56
C VAL A 171 15.29 -8.64 2.72
N ASP A 172 15.87 -8.00 3.73
CA ASP A 172 16.36 -8.68 4.94
C ASP A 172 15.29 -8.72 6.04
N GLY A 173 14.30 -7.82 5.97
CA GLY A 173 13.18 -7.75 6.91
C GLY A 173 11.97 -8.59 6.52
N VAL A 174 10.78 -8.20 7.00
CA VAL A 174 9.53 -8.97 6.83
C VAL A 174 8.59 -8.29 5.84
N ILE A 175 8.05 -9.06 4.89
CA ILE A 175 6.91 -8.66 4.07
C ILE A 175 5.73 -9.57 4.42
N ARG A 176 4.60 -9.00 4.83
CA ARG A 176 3.41 -9.79 5.21
C ARG A 176 2.09 -9.14 4.84
N ALA A 177 1.16 -10.00 4.43
CA ALA A 177 -0.20 -9.66 4.04
C ALA A 177 -1.21 -10.67 4.62
N ASN A 178 -1.07 -10.99 5.91
CA ASN A 178 -1.93 -11.97 6.57
C ASN A 178 -3.35 -11.44 6.78
N GLY A 179 -4.35 -12.32 6.92
CA GLY A 179 -5.63 -11.92 7.51
C GLY A 179 -5.46 -11.43 8.95
N ALA A 180 -6.43 -10.66 9.45
CA ALA A 180 -6.47 -10.32 10.86
C ALA A 180 -6.69 -11.59 11.71
N ASN A 181 -6.22 -11.57 12.95
CA ASN A 181 -6.44 -12.69 13.87
C ASN A 181 -7.88 -12.63 14.41
N GLY A 182 -8.67 -13.66 14.16
CA GLY A 182 -9.99 -13.83 14.76
C GLY A 182 -9.89 -14.54 16.11
N GLY A 183 -10.48 -13.94 17.16
CA GLY A 183 -10.78 -14.63 18.41
C GLY A 183 -12.18 -15.22 18.37
N TYR A 184 -12.35 -16.43 18.88
CA TYR A 184 -13.68 -16.95 19.27
C TYR A 184 -13.83 -16.71 20.78
N ASP A 185 -14.48 -15.62 21.16
CA ASP A 185 -14.99 -15.51 22.52
C ASP A 185 -16.21 -16.42 22.60
N TYR A 186 -16.02 -17.61 23.17
CA TYR A 186 -17.15 -18.43 23.61
C TYR A 186 -17.80 -17.70 24.80
N PRO A 187 -19.11 -17.38 24.76
CA PRO A 187 -19.83 -16.90 25.93
C PRO A 187 -19.95 -17.98 27.03
#